data_AF-A0A060C5D9-F1
#
_entry.id   AF-A0A060C5D9-F1
#
_cell.length_a   1.000
_cell.length_b   1.000
_cell.length_c   1.000
_cell.angle_alpha   90.00
_cell.angle_beta   90.00
_cell.angle_gamma   90.00
#
_symmetry.space_group_name_H-M   'P 1'
#
loop_
_entity.id
_entity.type
_entity.pdbx_description
1 polymer ?
#
loop_
_entity_poly.entity_id
_entity_poly.type
_entity_poly.pdbx_seq_one_letter_code
_entity_poly.pdbx_strand_id
1 'polypeptide(L)'
;ASFPDDLDEDSIRTAIAAHRSKGTTALVASLVSMIDPLPAIRALVPFCESGELAGIHMEGPYISIEKKGAQNPAAIRGADLAELETYLKAGDGWIRTMTIAPETANAAEAAKLLLRYGAKPSWGHTNTDGETA
;
A
#
# COMPACT_ATOMS: atom_id res chain seq x y z
N ALA A 1 -1.09 2.13 -17.28
CA ALA A 1 -2.07 2.94 -16.57
C ALA A 1 -1.66 2.93 -15.09
N SER A 2 -1.89 3.98 -14.32
CA SER A 2 -1.91 3.86 -12.87
C SER A 2 -3.28 3.30 -12.45
N PHE A 3 -3.41 2.80 -11.22
CA PHE A 3 -4.75 2.66 -10.65
C PHE A 3 -5.35 4.06 -10.51
N PRO A 4 -6.65 4.20 -10.78
CA PRO A 4 -7.29 5.50 -10.77
C PRO A 4 -7.55 5.98 -9.34
N ASP A 5 -7.73 7.29 -9.18
CA ASP A 5 -8.13 7.90 -7.91
C ASP A 5 -9.63 7.65 -7.62
N ASP A 6 -10.43 7.34 -8.65
CA ASP A 6 -11.81 6.88 -8.50
C ASP A 6 -11.87 5.36 -8.26
N LEU A 7 -12.35 5.00 -7.07
CA LEU A 7 -12.35 3.61 -6.60
C LEU A 7 -13.71 2.94 -6.84
N ASP A 8 -14.43 3.39 -7.87
CA ASP A 8 -15.62 2.70 -8.36
C ASP A 8 -15.23 1.43 -9.13
N GLU A 9 -16.17 0.49 -9.20
CA GLU A 9 -15.92 -0.83 -9.75
C GLU A 9 -15.52 -0.80 -11.24
N ASP A 10 -16.15 0.07 -12.05
CA ASP A 10 -15.88 0.14 -13.49
C ASP A 10 -14.48 0.70 -13.77
N SER A 11 -14.06 1.70 -12.99
CA SER A 11 -12.74 2.31 -13.08
C SER A 11 -11.63 1.33 -12.66
N ILE A 12 -11.86 0.56 -11.59
CA ILE A 12 -10.94 -0.51 -11.16
C ILE A 12 -10.82 -1.60 -12.25
N ARG A 13 -11.95 -2.08 -12.79
CA ARG A 13 -11.94 -3.09 -13.87
C ARG A 13 -11.25 -2.57 -15.12
N THR A 14 -11.44 -1.30 -15.47
CA THR A 14 -10.78 -0.65 -16.60
C THR A 14 -9.26 -0.65 -16.42
N ALA A 15 -8.76 -0.31 -15.22
CA ALA A 15 -7.33 -0.36 -14.93
C ALA A 15 -6.76 -1.78 -15.03
N ILE A 16 -7.44 -2.77 -14.44
CA ILE A 16 -7.05 -4.19 -14.51
C ILE A 16 -6.99 -4.66 -15.96
N ALA A 17 -8.04 -4.40 -16.75
CA ALA A 17 -8.12 -4.77 -18.16
C ALA A 17 -7.01 -4.11 -18.99
N ALA A 18 -6.71 -2.83 -18.73
CA ALA A 18 -5.64 -2.12 -19.41
C ALA A 18 -4.28 -2.81 -19.21
N HIS A 19 -3.94 -3.21 -17.98
CA HIS A 19 -2.70 -3.95 -17.72
C HIS A 19 -2.69 -5.35 -18.35
N ARG A 20 -3.78 -6.10 -18.22
CA ARG A 20 -3.92 -7.44 -18.82
C ARG A 20 -3.78 -7.43 -20.33
N SER A 21 -4.34 -6.42 -20.99
CA SER A 21 -4.22 -6.23 -22.44
C SER A 21 -2.77 -6.06 -22.94
N LYS A 22 -1.83 -5.76 -22.02
CA LYS A 22 -0.40 -5.59 -22.30
C LYS A 22 0.46 -6.77 -21.83
N GLY A 23 -0.16 -7.89 -21.46
CA GLY A 23 0.54 -9.12 -21.08
C GLY A 23 0.80 -9.29 -19.58
N THR A 24 0.34 -8.36 -18.72
CA THR A 24 0.39 -8.55 -17.26
C THR A 24 -0.56 -9.68 -16.84
N THR A 25 -0.02 -10.77 -16.29
CA THR A 25 -0.80 -11.95 -15.88
C THR A 25 -1.18 -11.95 -14.40
N ALA A 26 -0.46 -11.20 -13.56
CA ALA A 26 -0.76 -10.98 -12.16
C ALA A 26 -0.51 -9.50 -11.81
N LEU A 27 -1.42 -8.91 -11.04
CA LEU A 27 -1.39 -7.48 -10.70
C LEU A 27 -1.61 -7.29 -9.21
N VAL A 28 -0.74 -6.54 -8.56
CA VAL A 28 -0.94 -6.03 -7.20
C VAL A 28 -1.35 -4.58 -7.32
N ALA A 29 -2.50 -4.21 -6.76
CA ALA A 29 -2.97 -2.83 -6.79
C ALA A 29 -2.21 -2.01 -5.74
N SER A 30 -1.50 -0.97 -6.18
CA SER A 30 -0.76 -0.08 -5.29
C SER A 30 -1.62 1.12 -4.89
N LEU A 31 -1.74 1.36 -3.59
CA LEU A 31 -2.34 2.55 -3.00
C LEU A 31 -1.22 3.50 -2.58
N VAL A 32 -1.21 4.72 -3.12
CA VAL A 32 -0.29 5.78 -2.67
C VAL A 32 -0.66 6.27 -1.27
N SER A 33 0.17 7.15 -0.70
CA SER A 33 -0.05 7.74 0.63
C SER A 33 -1.37 8.51 0.67
N MET A 34 -2.29 8.08 1.53
CA MET A 34 -3.61 8.68 1.75
C MET A 34 -3.78 9.09 3.22
N ILE A 35 -4.66 10.08 3.47
CA ILE A 35 -5.08 10.40 4.83
C ILE A 35 -5.87 9.21 5.39
N ASP A 36 -6.85 8.72 4.63
CA ASP A 36 -7.64 7.53 4.97
C ASP A 36 -7.68 6.53 3.80
N PRO A 37 -6.90 5.44 3.86
CA PRO A 37 -6.91 4.40 2.84
C PRO A 37 -8.03 3.36 3.02
N LEU A 38 -8.82 3.39 4.10
CA LEU A 38 -9.82 2.35 4.38
C LEU A 38 -10.85 2.14 3.27
N PRO A 39 -11.44 3.20 2.67
CA PRO A 39 -12.38 3.03 1.56
C PRO A 39 -11.74 2.33 0.36
N ALA A 40 -10.48 2.68 0.04
CA ALA A 40 -9.72 2.09 -1.05
C ALA A 40 -9.38 0.62 -0.82
N ILE A 41 -8.91 0.30 0.39
CA ILE A 41 -8.63 -1.09 0.78
C ILE A 41 -9.89 -1.93 0.60
N ARG A 42 -11.04 -1.47 1.15
CA ARG A 42 -12.31 -2.19 1.06
C ARG A 42 -12.82 -2.34 -0.37
N ALA A 43 -12.64 -1.33 -1.21
CA ALA A 43 -13.03 -1.39 -2.62
C ALA A 43 -12.20 -2.42 -3.41
N LEU A 44 -10.93 -2.63 -3.04
CA LEU A 44 -10.04 -3.56 -3.75
C LEU A 44 -10.14 -5.03 -3.28
N VAL A 45 -10.60 -5.29 -2.05
CA VAL A 45 -10.72 -6.65 -1.50
C VAL A 45 -11.56 -7.59 -2.40
N PRO A 46 -12.76 -7.21 -2.88
CA PRO A 46 -13.56 -8.09 -3.75
C PRO A 46 -12.85 -8.52 -5.04
N PHE A 47 -12.01 -7.66 -5.61
CA PHE A 47 -11.21 -7.98 -6.80
C PHE A 47 -10.04 -8.91 -6.49
N CYS A 48 -9.56 -8.92 -5.25
CA CYS A 48 -8.58 -9.88 -4.81
C CYS A 48 -9.24 -11.25 -4.60
N GLU A 49 -10.41 -11.28 -3.97
CA GLU A 49 -11.21 -12.50 -3.77
C GLU A 49 -11.65 -13.15 -5.09
N SER A 50 -12.00 -12.35 -6.11
CA SER A 50 -12.34 -12.84 -7.44
C SER A 50 -11.12 -13.33 -8.26
N GLY A 51 -9.89 -13.12 -7.76
CA GLY A 51 -8.65 -13.44 -8.47
C GLY A 51 -8.30 -12.47 -9.59
N GLU A 52 -8.95 -11.30 -9.65
CA GLU A 52 -8.61 -10.26 -10.60
C GLU A 52 -7.32 -9.52 -10.22
N LEU A 53 -7.11 -9.36 -8.91
CA LEU A 53 -5.89 -8.86 -8.29
C LEU A 53 -5.21 -9.96 -7.47
N ALA A 54 -3.89 -9.94 -7.46
CA ALA A 54 -3.07 -10.81 -6.60
C ALA A 54 -2.95 -10.27 -5.16
N GLY A 55 -3.37 -9.02 -4.93
CA GLY A 55 -3.41 -8.37 -3.64
C GLY A 55 -3.23 -6.85 -3.73
N ILE A 56 -2.96 -6.26 -2.56
CA ILE A 56 -2.84 -4.82 -2.35
C ILE A 56 -1.43 -4.50 -1.84
N HIS A 57 -0.83 -3.46 -2.41
CA HIS A 57 0.39 -2.83 -1.93
C HIS A 57 0.06 -1.47 -1.34
N MET A 58 0.46 -1.22 -0.10
CA MET A 58 0.37 0.12 0.50
C MET A 58 1.70 0.86 0.34
N GLU A 59 1.76 1.84 -0.55
CA GLU A 59 2.95 2.67 -0.77
C GLU A 59 2.94 3.91 0.13
N GLY A 60 3.22 3.69 1.42
CA GLY A 60 3.03 4.66 2.49
C GLY A 60 1.73 4.45 3.26
N PRO A 61 1.34 5.36 4.17
CA PRO A 61 1.85 6.73 4.32
C PRO A 61 3.10 6.90 5.20
N TYR A 62 3.66 5.80 5.72
CA TYR A 62 4.79 5.80 6.67
C TYR A 62 6.14 5.94 5.98
N ILE A 63 6.33 7.02 5.22
CA ILE A 63 7.48 7.26 4.35
C ILE A 63 8.20 8.56 4.69
N SER A 64 9.41 8.76 4.14
CA SER A 64 10.20 9.97 4.37
C SER A 64 9.66 11.14 3.57
N ILE A 65 9.38 12.26 4.25
CA ILE A 65 8.96 13.51 3.61
C ILE A 65 10.03 14.04 2.64
N GLU A 66 11.30 13.82 2.92
CA GLU A 66 12.44 14.24 2.09
C GLU A 66 12.51 13.48 0.76
N LYS A 67 11.95 12.26 0.72
CA LYS A 67 11.94 11.37 -0.45
C LYS A 67 10.52 11.09 -0.95
N LYS A 68 9.61 12.02 -0.72
CA LYS A 68 8.18 11.89 -1.05
C LYS A 68 7.88 11.62 -2.53
N GLY A 69 8.71 12.10 -3.47
CA GLY A 69 8.39 12.01 -4.90
C GLY A 69 7.02 12.61 -5.23
N ALA A 70 6.15 11.82 -5.88
CA ALA A 70 4.77 12.18 -6.23
C ALA A 70 3.74 11.98 -5.10
N GLN A 71 4.15 11.51 -3.93
CA GLN A 71 3.27 11.25 -2.79
C GLN A 71 2.73 12.57 -2.22
N ASN A 72 1.46 12.57 -1.77
CA ASN A 72 0.83 13.73 -1.15
C ASN A 72 1.51 14.06 0.20
N PRO A 73 2.20 15.20 0.34
CA PRO A 73 2.90 15.56 1.59
C PRO A 73 1.98 15.60 2.82
N ALA A 74 0.71 15.96 2.64
CA ALA A 74 -0.25 16.07 3.74
C ALA A 74 -0.68 14.72 4.33
N ALA A 75 -0.47 13.62 3.59
CA ALA A 75 -0.77 12.27 4.07
C ALA A 75 0.42 11.62 4.81
N ILE A 76 1.65 12.06 4.53
CA ILE A 76 2.88 11.45 5.05
C ILE A 76 2.97 11.68 6.57
N ARG A 77 3.14 10.58 7.31
CA ARG A 77 3.18 10.59 8.78
C ARG A 77 3.97 9.39 9.31
N GLY A 78 4.34 9.41 10.59
CA GLY A 78 4.91 8.23 11.25
C GLY A 78 3.88 7.10 11.42
N ALA A 79 4.34 5.88 11.68
CA ALA A 79 3.45 4.76 11.85
C ALA A 79 2.65 4.83 13.16
N ASP A 80 1.33 4.80 13.04
CA ASP A 80 0.40 4.52 14.13
C ASP A 80 0.00 3.03 14.04
N LEU A 81 0.33 2.26 15.09
CA LEU A 81 0.12 0.82 15.09
C LEU A 81 -1.36 0.42 15.15
N ALA A 82 -2.20 1.21 15.80
CA ALA A 82 -3.63 0.93 15.90
C ALA A 82 -4.33 1.23 14.57
N GLU A 83 -3.92 2.31 13.91
CA GLU A 83 -4.32 2.64 12.55
C GLU A 83 -3.92 1.53 11.58
N LEU A 84 -2.64 1.14 11.58
CA LEU A 84 -2.12 0.08 10.72
C LEU A 84 -2.84 -1.25 10.95
N GLU A 85 -3.11 -1.63 12.21
CA GLU A 85 -3.86 -2.84 12.53
C GLU A 85 -5.29 -2.79 11.96
N THR A 86 -5.92 -1.60 11.97
CA THR A 86 -7.25 -1.38 11.38
C THR A 86 -7.20 -1.59 9.87
N TYR A 87 -6.17 -1.09 9.19
CA TYR A 87 -5.97 -1.30 7.75
C TYR A 87 -5.74 -2.77 7.41
N LEU A 88 -4.89 -3.45 8.18
CA LEU A 88 -4.58 -4.87 7.96
C LEU A 88 -5.80 -5.77 8.17
N LYS A 89 -6.63 -5.47 9.18
CA LYS A 89 -7.92 -6.15 9.37
C LYS A 89 -8.88 -5.88 8.21
N ALA A 90 -8.97 -4.64 7.74
CA ALA A 90 -9.84 -4.30 6.61
C ALA A 90 -9.39 -4.93 5.28
N GLY A 91 -8.09 -5.17 5.13
CA GLY A 91 -7.53 -5.84 3.96
C GLY A 91 -7.73 -7.36 3.94
N ASP A 92 -8.20 -7.97 5.03
CA ASP A 92 -8.49 -9.41 5.15
C ASP A 92 -7.40 -10.33 4.56
N GLY A 93 -6.13 -10.02 4.84
CA GLY A 93 -4.97 -10.77 4.34
C GLY A 93 -4.57 -10.49 2.88
N TRP A 94 -5.27 -9.59 2.18
CA TRP A 94 -4.94 -9.17 0.81
C TRP A 94 -3.92 -8.04 0.74
N ILE A 95 -3.62 -7.35 1.84
CA ILE A 95 -2.46 -6.46 1.89
C ILE A 95 -1.20 -7.35 1.90
N ARG A 96 -0.51 -7.43 0.76
CA ARG A 96 0.66 -8.29 0.56
C ARG A 96 1.95 -7.63 0.96
N THR A 97 2.02 -6.32 0.81
CA THR A 97 3.23 -5.55 1.10
C THR A 97 2.89 -4.11 1.45
N MET A 98 3.75 -3.49 2.24
CA MET A 98 3.66 -2.06 2.54
C MET A 98 5.05 -1.44 2.48
N THR A 99 5.17 -0.33 1.74
CA THR A 99 6.38 0.49 1.71
C THR A 99 6.43 1.41 2.92
N ILE A 100 7.51 1.31 3.68
CA ILE A 100 7.79 2.09 4.89
C ILE A 100 9.21 2.65 4.77
N ALA A 101 9.43 3.86 5.27
CA ALA A 101 10.78 4.40 5.44
C ALA A 101 11.28 4.08 6.87
N PRO A 102 12.41 3.38 7.04
CA PRO A 102 12.87 2.88 8.33
C PRO A 102 13.17 3.98 9.36
N GLU A 103 13.48 5.21 8.91
CA GLU A 103 13.72 6.36 9.78
C GLU A 103 12.43 6.97 10.38
N THR A 104 11.25 6.54 9.91
CA THR A 104 9.97 7.07 10.42
C THR A 104 9.65 6.50 11.79
N ALA A 105 8.88 7.26 12.58
CA ALA A 105 8.48 6.82 13.91
C ALA A 105 7.75 5.45 13.86
N ASN A 106 8.15 4.54 14.75
CA ASN A 106 7.60 3.19 14.91
C ASN A 106 7.73 2.27 13.67
N ALA A 107 8.62 2.56 12.72
CA ALA A 107 8.78 1.76 11.51
C ALA A 107 9.10 0.27 11.80
N ALA A 108 9.94 0.01 12.81
CA ALA A 108 10.29 -1.36 13.20
C ALA A 108 9.09 -2.14 13.78
N GLU A 109 8.28 -1.49 14.60
CA GLU A 109 7.06 -2.07 15.19
C GLU A 109 5.99 -2.29 14.11
N ALA A 110 5.87 -1.35 13.17
CA ALA A 110 5.00 -1.48 12.00
C ALA A 110 5.42 -2.67 11.12
N ALA A 111 6.72 -2.84 10.87
CA ALA A 111 7.26 -3.99 10.14
C ALA A 111 6.95 -5.32 10.83
N LYS A 112 7.10 -5.40 12.16
CA LYS A 112 6.71 -6.59 12.95
C LYS A 112 5.21 -6.86 12.83
N LEU A 113 4.37 -5.82 12.90
CA LEU A 113 2.92 -5.95 12.78
C LEU A 113 2.51 -6.44 11.38
N LEU A 114 3.09 -5.89 10.31
CA LEU A 114 2.89 -6.36 8.93
C LEU A 114 3.18 -7.86 8.79
N LEU A 115 4.35 -8.30 9.28
CA LEU A 115 4.74 -9.71 9.23
C LEU A 115 3.75 -10.63 9.97
N ARG A 116 3.22 -10.19 11.13
CA ARG A 116 2.19 -10.97 11.86
C ARG A 116 0.89 -11.14 11.06
N TYR A 117 0.55 -10.19 10.20
CA TYR A 117 -0.63 -10.24 9.33
C TYR A 117 -0.34 -10.87 7.96
N GLY A 118 0.89 -11.35 7.73
CA GLY A 118 1.29 -11.97 6.46
C GLY A 118 1.67 -10.97 5.35
N ALA A 119 1.82 -9.68 5.69
CA ALA A 119 2.27 -8.64 4.78
C ALA A 119 3.80 -8.45 4.89
N LYS A 120 4.48 -8.32 3.75
CA LYS A 120 5.92 -8.07 3.72
C LYS A 120 6.21 -6.55 3.85
N PRO A 121 7.00 -6.09 4.81
CA PRO A 121 7.51 -4.72 4.79
C PRO A 121 8.51 -4.54 3.64
N SER A 122 8.44 -3.40 2.96
CA SER A 122 9.36 -2.98 1.91
C SER A 122 9.99 -1.64 2.30
N TRP A 123 11.31 -1.54 2.27
CA TRP A 123 11.99 -0.27 2.54
C TRP A 123 12.02 0.59 1.29
N GLY A 124 11.46 1.79 1.36
CA GLY A 124 11.34 2.68 0.22
C GLY A 124 10.94 4.08 0.64
N HIS A 125 11.09 5.04 -0.28
CA HIS A 125 10.92 6.47 0.03
C HIS A 125 11.69 6.86 1.30
N THR A 126 12.93 6.39 1.41
CA THR A 126 13.78 6.55 2.59
C THR A 126 15.00 7.41 2.28
N ASN A 127 15.38 8.23 3.25
CA ASN A 127 16.59 9.03 3.28
C ASN A 127 17.69 8.40 4.13
N THR A 128 17.45 7.19 4.66
CA THR A 128 18.41 6.40 5.41
C THR A 128 19.53 5.91 4.49
N ASP A 129 20.76 5.88 5.01
CA ASP A 129 21.89 5.30 4.28
C ASP A 129 21.90 3.77 4.37
N GLY A 130 22.80 3.13 3.62
CA GLY A 130 22.90 1.67 3.61
C GLY A 130 23.46 1.05 4.89
N GLU A 131 24.04 1.85 5.80
CA GLU A 131 24.59 1.36 7.07
C GLU A 131 23.55 1.33 8.19
N THR A 132 22.53 2.19 8.09
CA THR A 132 21.50 2.39 9.13
C THR A 132 20.11 1.90 8.74
N ALA A 133 19.95 1.36 7.53
CA ALA A 133 18.70 0.78 7.01
C ALA A 133 18.42 -0.66 7.47
#